data_AF-A0A2C6CXD2-F1
#
_entry.id   AF-A0A2C6CXD2-F1
#
_cell.length_a   1.000
_cell.length_b   1.000
_cell.length_c   1.000
_cell.angle_alpha   90.00
_cell.angle_beta   90.00
_cell.angle_gamma   90.00
#
_symmetry.space_group_name_H-M   'P 1'
#
loop_
_entity.id
_entity.type
_entity.pdbx_description
1 polymer ?
#
loop_
_entity_poly.entity_id
_entity_poly.type
_entity_poly.pdbx_seq_one_letter_code
_entity_poly.pdbx_strand_id
1 'polypeptide(L)'
;MLDKATQADLIRAGFDLLRKERLYNQREVVAKLHSLGVSLSKATFSKLINDLPVGEKITHSVAEGICVLVRVELGKMYEPGQGIFVTGPGAGGEETVVPKAENSPDRPSLIFHDRGRLPVQEKVNFILGARKEVVEIGVRLATFTNYFHSRSSFEFRDHIEEMLSNGINFKLYLLAPDSNEASFYFRDRARVSESDENSVEVIRQVQTKLQKIRDGYLKQGLKGKIELYTYKHLPSQHFTLVDGGSRNGKMIVSHYLYGIPRADSPVIQIEKAVNPDLYRLYYRSYKAIVDEAQPFGLR
;
A
#
# COMPACT_ATOMS: atom_id res chain seq x y z
N MET A 1 21.02 -23.05 -27.92
CA MET A 1 21.22 -21.68 -27.40
C MET A 1 20.70 -20.71 -28.44
N LEU A 2 20.07 -19.61 -28.02
CA LEU A 2 19.67 -18.53 -28.94
C LEU A 2 20.92 -17.91 -29.57
N ASP A 3 20.89 -17.62 -30.87
CA ASP A 3 21.96 -16.88 -31.53
C ASP A 3 22.05 -15.45 -30.99
N LYS A 4 23.16 -14.77 -31.29
CA LYS A 4 23.46 -13.44 -30.76
C LYS A 4 22.44 -12.37 -31.17
N ALA A 5 21.89 -12.44 -32.38
CA ALA A 5 20.89 -11.48 -32.85
C ALA A 5 19.58 -11.68 -32.07
N THR A 6 19.15 -12.93 -31.92
CA THR A 6 17.97 -13.28 -31.13
C THR A 6 18.10 -12.87 -29.65
N GLN A 7 19.30 -12.97 -29.06
CA GLN A 7 19.56 -12.47 -27.70
C GLN A 7 19.42 -10.94 -27.59
N ALA A 8 19.89 -10.19 -28.58
CA ALA A 8 19.77 -8.74 -28.60
C ALA A 8 18.30 -8.29 -28.72
N ASP A 9 17.53 -8.95 -29.59
CA ASP A 9 16.10 -8.72 -29.75
C ASP A 9 15.32 -9.01 -28.46
N LEU A 10 15.66 -10.10 -27.78
CA LEU A 10 15.08 -10.46 -26.48
C LEU A 10 15.32 -9.37 -25.43
N ILE A 11 16.57 -8.87 -25.31
CA ILE A 11 16.91 -7.83 -24.34
C ILE A 11 16.11 -6.56 -24.60
N ARG A 12 15.98 -6.15 -25.88
CA ARG A 12 15.18 -4.98 -26.29
C ARG A 12 13.71 -5.16 -25.97
N ALA A 13 13.11 -6.25 -26.45
CA ALA A 13 11.70 -6.55 -26.23
C ALA A 13 11.37 -6.62 -24.74
N GLY A 14 12.24 -7.23 -23.94
CA GLY A 14 12.06 -7.34 -22.49
C GLY A 14 12.20 -6.00 -21.79
N PHE A 15 13.18 -5.17 -22.18
CA PHE A 15 13.32 -3.82 -21.64
C PHE A 15 12.11 -2.93 -21.98
N ASP A 16 11.65 -2.95 -23.22
CA ASP A 16 10.48 -2.18 -23.65
C ASP A 16 9.21 -2.60 -22.93
N LEU A 17 9.04 -3.91 -22.71
CA LEU A 17 7.93 -4.46 -21.96
C LEU A 17 7.98 -4.03 -20.48
N LEU A 18 9.15 -4.13 -19.82
CA LEU A 18 9.33 -3.68 -18.44
C LEU A 18 9.11 -2.17 -18.31
N ARG A 19 9.55 -1.38 -19.29
CA ARG A 19 9.30 0.07 -19.35
C ARG A 19 7.80 0.36 -19.52
N LYS A 20 7.11 -0.35 -20.41
CA LYS A 20 5.68 -0.13 -20.69
C LYS A 20 4.79 -0.58 -19.53
N GLU A 21 5.03 -1.79 -19.00
CA GLU A 21 4.16 -2.41 -18.02
C GLU A 21 4.55 -2.11 -16.57
N ARG A 22 5.83 -1.86 -16.26
CA ARG A 22 6.31 -1.55 -14.89
C ARG A 22 6.87 -0.13 -14.72
N LEU A 23 6.90 0.67 -15.79
CA LEU A 23 7.48 2.02 -15.81
C LEU A 23 8.97 2.04 -15.43
N TYR A 24 9.67 0.92 -15.64
CA TYR A 24 11.08 0.84 -15.29
C TYR A 24 11.93 1.63 -16.26
N ASN A 25 12.79 2.48 -15.70
CA ASN A 25 13.87 3.08 -16.45
C ASN A 25 15.11 2.18 -16.47
N GLN A 26 16.08 2.56 -17.30
CA GLN A 26 17.32 1.81 -17.48
C GLN A 26 18.08 1.53 -16.17
N ARG A 27 18.10 2.49 -15.23
CA ARG A 27 18.79 2.34 -13.94
C ARG A 27 18.12 1.25 -13.10
N GLU A 28 16.80 1.18 -13.13
CA GLU A 28 16.03 0.20 -12.35
C GLU A 28 16.21 -1.22 -12.88
N VAL A 29 16.20 -1.39 -14.20
CA VAL A 29 16.44 -2.71 -14.81
C VAL A 29 17.86 -3.19 -14.52
N VAL A 30 18.88 -2.33 -14.60
CA VAL A 30 20.26 -2.69 -14.24
C VAL A 30 20.37 -3.08 -12.76
N ALA A 31 19.73 -2.34 -11.85
CA ALA A 31 19.74 -2.68 -10.43
C ALA A 31 19.07 -4.02 -10.11
N LYS A 32 18.03 -4.40 -10.88
CA LYS A 32 17.37 -5.71 -10.75
C LYS A 32 18.15 -6.84 -11.41
N LEU A 33 18.85 -6.56 -12.49
CA LEU A 33 19.80 -7.52 -13.08
C LEU A 33 20.94 -7.82 -12.10
N HIS A 34 21.42 -6.82 -11.35
CA HIS A 34 22.42 -7.02 -10.28
C HIS A 34 21.92 -7.95 -9.17
N SER A 35 20.67 -7.80 -8.71
CA SER A 35 20.09 -8.70 -7.70
C SER A 35 19.90 -10.13 -8.22
N LEU A 36 19.87 -10.32 -9.53
CA LEU A 36 19.87 -11.65 -10.19
C LEU A 36 21.29 -12.18 -10.45
N GLY A 37 22.33 -11.51 -9.95
CA GLY A 37 23.74 -11.91 -10.14
C GLY A 37 24.34 -11.47 -11.48
N VAL A 38 23.62 -10.69 -12.30
CA VAL A 38 24.11 -10.19 -13.59
C VAL A 38 24.84 -8.87 -13.38
N SER A 39 26.17 -8.90 -13.40
CA SER A 39 27.00 -7.70 -13.23
C SER A 39 27.20 -6.95 -14.56
N LEU A 40 26.66 -5.73 -14.64
CA LEU A 40 26.84 -4.83 -15.79
C LEU A 40 26.73 -3.35 -15.42
N SER A 41 27.38 -2.47 -16.18
CA SER A 41 27.19 -1.03 -16.03
C SER A 41 25.95 -0.54 -16.79
N LYS A 42 25.41 0.63 -16.41
CA LYS A 42 24.35 1.31 -17.18
C LYS A 42 24.78 1.56 -18.62
N ALA A 43 26.03 1.98 -18.85
CA ALA A 43 26.56 2.22 -20.19
C ALA A 43 26.58 0.94 -21.04
N THR A 44 26.98 -0.19 -20.46
CA THR A 44 26.96 -1.50 -21.13
C THR A 44 25.54 -1.91 -21.48
N PHE A 45 24.60 -1.77 -20.55
CA PHE A 45 23.18 -2.05 -20.83
C PHE A 45 22.63 -1.12 -21.93
N SER A 46 23.05 0.14 -21.95
CA SER A 46 22.69 1.10 -23.01
C SER A 46 23.13 0.64 -24.38
N LYS A 47 24.35 0.08 -24.48
CA LYS A 47 24.85 -0.47 -25.74
C LYS A 47 23.98 -1.63 -26.22
N LEU A 48 23.63 -2.55 -25.33
CA LEU A 48 22.77 -3.70 -25.65
C LEU A 48 21.39 -3.27 -26.20
N ILE A 49 20.70 -2.33 -25.54
CA ILE A 49 19.37 -1.89 -26.00
C ILE A 49 19.41 -1.03 -27.28
N ASN A 50 20.57 -0.48 -27.65
CA ASN A 50 20.77 0.33 -28.87
C ASN A 50 21.55 -0.43 -29.96
N ASP A 51 21.61 -1.76 -29.91
CA ASP A 51 22.26 -2.61 -30.93
C ASP A 51 23.77 -2.38 -31.11
N LEU A 52 24.45 -1.83 -30.10
CA LEU A 52 25.88 -1.57 -30.17
C LEU A 52 26.69 -2.81 -29.75
N PRO A 53 27.91 -3.02 -30.29
CA PRO A 53 28.73 -4.18 -29.97
C PRO A 53 29.03 -4.32 -28.48
N VAL A 54 28.67 -5.49 -27.92
CA VAL A 54 29.00 -5.94 -26.58
C VAL A 54 29.46 -7.41 -26.65
N GLY A 55 30.30 -7.83 -25.70
CA GLY A 55 30.80 -9.20 -25.62
C GLY A 55 29.68 -10.22 -25.50
N GLU A 56 29.84 -11.37 -26.16
CA GLU A 56 28.83 -12.43 -26.23
C GLU A 56 28.45 -12.97 -24.85
N LYS A 57 29.43 -13.21 -23.97
CA LYS A 57 29.19 -13.68 -22.60
C LYS A 57 28.29 -12.73 -21.79
N ILE A 58 28.49 -11.43 -21.94
CA ILE A 58 27.66 -10.42 -21.25
C ILE A 58 26.26 -10.40 -21.88
N THR A 59 26.18 -10.41 -23.21
CA THR A 59 24.91 -10.43 -23.95
C THR A 59 24.04 -11.61 -23.51
N HIS A 60 24.63 -12.79 -23.43
CA HIS A 60 23.95 -14.01 -22.98
C HIS A 60 23.45 -13.90 -21.54
N SER A 61 24.32 -13.52 -20.60
CA SER A 61 23.95 -13.37 -19.19
C SER A 61 22.84 -12.33 -18.97
N VAL A 62 22.84 -11.24 -19.74
CA VAL A 62 21.78 -10.22 -19.68
C VAL A 62 20.47 -10.74 -20.28
N ALA A 63 20.53 -11.48 -21.39
CA ALA A 63 19.33 -12.08 -21.98
C ALA A 63 18.66 -13.06 -21.02
N GLU A 64 19.43 -13.91 -20.34
CA GLU A 64 18.91 -14.80 -19.29
C GLU A 64 18.31 -14.01 -18.12
N GLY A 65 19.00 -12.97 -17.65
CA GLY A 65 18.51 -12.09 -16.59
C GLY A 65 17.20 -11.39 -16.95
N ILE A 66 17.05 -10.89 -18.18
CA ILE A 66 15.81 -10.27 -18.67
C ILE A 66 14.67 -11.29 -18.73
N CYS A 67 14.92 -12.51 -19.20
CA CYS A 67 13.93 -13.58 -19.19
C CYS A 67 13.43 -13.89 -17.77
N VAL A 68 14.35 -14.04 -16.81
CA VAL A 68 13.99 -14.27 -15.41
C VAL A 68 13.19 -13.10 -14.87
N LEU A 69 13.63 -11.88 -15.13
CA LEU A 69 12.98 -10.66 -14.64
C LEU A 69 11.55 -10.52 -15.19
N VAL A 70 11.36 -10.69 -16.51
CA VAL A 70 10.04 -10.63 -17.15
C VAL A 70 9.13 -11.78 -16.67
N ARG A 71 9.67 -12.98 -16.50
CA ARG A 71 8.89 -14.12 -16.00
C ARG A 71 8.42 -13.90 -14.57
N VAL A 72 9.32 -13.50 -13.67
CA VAL A 72 9.02 -13.31 -12.25
C VAL A 72 8.06 -12.15 -12.02
N GLU A 73 8.27 -11.03 -12.74
CA GLU A 73 7.48 -9.83 -12.49
C GLU A 73 6.24 -9.71 -13.35
N LEU A 74 6.18 -10.33 -14.53
CA LEU A 74 5.05 -10.19 -15.48
C LEU A 74 4.36 -11.52 -15.79
N GLY A 75 4.88 -12.67 -15.34
CA GLY A 75 4.34 -13.97 -15.70
C GLY A 75 4.44 -14.29 -17.20
N LYS A 76 5.37 -13.64 -17.91
CA LYS A 76 5.53 -13.77 -19.36
C LYS A 76 6.82 -14.52 -19.72
N MET A 77 6.81 -15.23 -20.85
CA MET A 77 7.95 -15.96 -21.40
C MET A 77 8.25 -15.47 -22.81
N TYR A 78 9.53 -15.47 -23.20
CA TYR A 78 9.95 -15.07 -24.53
C TYR A 78 9.68 -16.19 -25.54
N GLU A 79 9.02 -15.86 -26.65
CA GLU A 79 8.75 -16.77 -27.77
C GLU A 79 9.69 -16.43 -28.94
N PRO A 80 10.78 -17.18 -29.15
CA PRO A 80 11.80 -16.83 -30.14
C PRO A 80 11.26 -16.73 -31.56
N GLY A 81 10.28 -17.57 -31.93
CA GLY A 81 9.70 -17.56 -33.28
C GLY A 81 8.91 -16.29 -33.61
N GLN A 82 8.49 -15.53 -32.60
CA GLN A 82 7.72 -14.29 -32.76
C GLN A 82 8.48 -13.05 -32.30
N GLY A 83 9.60 -13.22 -31.59
CA GLY A 83 10.39 -12.12 -31.04
C GLY A 83 9.66 -11.33 -29.94
N ILE A 84 8.63 -11.91 -29.31
CA ILE A 84 7.80 -11.23 -28.31
C ILE A 84 7.68 -12.03 -27.01
N PHE A 85 7.25 -11.36 -25.94
CA PHE A 85 6.91 -11.99 -24.67
C PHE A 85 5.41 -12.29 -24.59
N VAL A 86 5.07 -13.56 -24.39
CA VAL A 86 3.68 -14.05 -24.28
C VAL A 86 3.38 -14.49 -22.85
N THR A 87 2.10 -14.44 -22.46
CA THR A 87 1.65 -14.90 -21.13
C THR A 87 1.91 -16.39 -20.99
N GLY A 88 2.65 -16.79 -19.95
CA GLY A 88 2.98 -18.20 -19.73
C GLY A 88 1.85 -18.99 -19.07
N PRO A 89 1.87 -20.34 -19.16
CA PRO A 89 0.99 -21.18 -18.38
C PRO A 89 1.27 -20.95 -16.88
N GLY A 90 0.25 -20.52 -16.12
CA GLY A 90 0.38 -20.22 -14.70
C GLY A 90 0.53 -18.74 -14.32
N ALA A 91 0.32 -17.80 -15.25
CA ALA A 91 0.40 -16.34 -15.02
C ALA A 91 -0.66 -15.73 -14.06
N GLY A 92 -1.25 -16.53 -13.17
CA GLY A 92 -2.18 -16.08 -12.11
C GLY A 92 -1.58 -16.10 -10.70
N GLY A 93 -0.29 -16.44 -10.54
CA GLY A 93 0.42 -16.37 -9.26
C GLY A 93 0.69 -14.93 -8.82
N GLU A 94 0.79 -14.70 -7.51
CA GLU A 94 1.08 -13.37 -6.93
C GLU A 94 2.34 -12.74 -7.57
N GLU A 95 2.19 -11.55 -8.16
CA GLU A 95 3.29 -10.79 -8.76
C GLU A 95 4.43 -10.64 -7.74
N THR A 96 5.58 -11.27 -8.00
CA THR A 96 6.76 -11.16 -7.14
C THR A 96 7.67 -10.09 -7.73
N VAL A 97 7.99 -9.06 -6.94
CA VAL A 97 8.87 -7.97 -7.38
C VAL A 97 10.32 -8.36 -7.08
N VAL A 98 11.19 -8.36 -8.08
CA VAL A 98 12.63 -8.55 -7.84
C VAL A 98 13.17 -7.30 -7.13
N PRO A 99 13.79 -7.41 -5.94
CA PRO A 99 14.31 -6.24 -5.21
C PRO A 99 15.40 -5.53 -6.03
N LYS A 100 15.55 -4.21 -5.88
CA LYS A 100 16.66 -3.48 -6.51
C LYS A 100 17.93 -3.75 -5.69
N ALA A 101 19.08 -3.98 -6.32
CA ALA A 101 20.36 -4.05 -5.60
C ALA A 101 20.57 -2.76 -4.78
N GLU A 102 20.75 -2.91 -3.47
CA GLU A 102 20.85 -1.83 -2.49
C GLU A 102 22.14 -1.03 -2.70
N ASN A 103 22.10 0.03 -3.51
CA ASN A 103 23.20 1.00 -3.65
C ASN A 103 22.69 2.42 -3.95
N SER A 104 21.54 2.84 -3.41
CA SER A 104 21.07 4.23 -3.52
C SER A 104 20.77 4.82 -2.14
N PRO A 105 21.59 5.74 -1.62
CA PRO A 105 21.47 6.24 -0.24
C PRO A 105 20.35 7.27 0.02
N ASP A 106 19.58 7.71 -0.99
CA ASP A 106 18.75 8.94 -0.86
C ASP A 106 17.23 8.79 -0.88
N ARG A 107 16.67 7.67 -0.41
CA ARG A 107 15.27 7.69 0.04
C ARG A 107 15.21 7.06 1.41
N PRO A 108 14.69 7.75 2.45
CA PRO A 108 14.37 7.06 3.68
C PRO A 108 13.42 5.92 3.31
N SER A 109 13.90 4.70 3.49
CA SER A 109 13.20 3.45 3.14
C SER A 109 11.91 3.24 3.96
N LEU A 110 11.72 4.10 4.97
CA LEU A 110 10.66 4.11 5.95
C LEU A 110 10.58 5.52 6.55
N ILE A 111 9.37 6.09 6.67
CA ILE A 111 9.19 7.32 7.45
C ILE A 111 8.69 6.90 8.83
N PHE A 112 9.43 7.27 9.87
CA PHE A 112 9.12 6.96 11.25
C PHE A 112 8.77 8.26 11.98
N HIS A 113 7.60 8.31 12.61
CA HIS A 113 7.21 9.42 13.47
C HIS A 113 7.18 8.92 14.91
N ASP A 114 8.15 9.40 15.69
CA ASP A 114 8.40 9.03 17.08
C ASP A 114 7.39 9.63 18.06
N ARG A 115 6.83 10.81 17.75
CA ARG A 115 5.86 11.54 18.58
C ARG A 115 4.41 11.04 18.47
N GLY A 116 4.22 9.84 17.93
CA GLY A 116 2.94 9.19 17.87
C GLY A 116 2.02 9.70 16.76
N ARG A 117 0.81 10.12 17.12
CA ARG A 117 -0.25 10.46 16.16
C ARG A 117 0.16 11.62 15.26
N LEU A 118 -0.06 11.47 13.95
CA LEU A 118 0.15 12.55 12.99
C LEU A 118 -0.74 13.76 13.27
N PRO A 119 -0.21 14.98 13.13
CA PRO A 119 -1.01 16.20 13.02
C PRO A 119 -2.08 16.07 11.93
N VAL A 120 -3.20 16.80 12.10
CA VAL A 120 -4.33 16.76 11.14
C VAL A 120 -3.85 17.06 9.73
N GLN A 121 -3.02 18.09 9.56
CA GLN A 121 -2.51 18.48 8.25
C GLN A 121 -1.65 17.39 7.60
N GLU A 122 -0.79 16.71 8.38
CA GLU A 122 0.01 15.60 7.86
C GLU A 122 -0.88 14.43 7.44
N LYS A 123 -1.93 14.14 8.20
CA LYS A 123 -2.92 13.12 7.83
C LYS A 123 -3.68 13.50 6.56
N VAL A 124 -4.09 14.75 6.41
CA VAL A 124 -4.74 15.27 5.19
C VAL A 124 -3.78 15.13 4.00
N ASN A 125 -2.54 15.63 4.12
CA ASN A 125 -1.51 15.51 3.08
C ASN A 125 -1.26 14.05 2.70
N PHE A 126 -1.30 13.14 3.66
CA PHE A 126 -1.18 11.72 3.40
C PHE A 126 -2.34 11.20 2.53
N ILE A 127 -3.59 11.57 2.79
CA ILE A 127 -4.74 11.05 2.06
C ILE A 127 -5.05 11.76 0.73
N LEU A 128 -4.64 13.02 0.55
CA LEU A 128 -4.95 13.83 -0.65
C LEU A 128 -4.49 13.19 -1.99
N GLY A 129 -3.51 12.28 -1.94
CA GLY A 129 -3.04 11.56 -3.13
C GLY A 129 -3.91 10.37 -3.57
N ALA A 130 -5.03 10.09 -2.89
CA ALA A 130 -5.88 8.95 -3.21
C ALA A 130 -6.57 9.10 -4.56
N ARG A 131 -6.72 7.99 -5.28
CA ARG A 131 -7.40 7.93 -6.59
C ARG A 131 -8.64 7.05 -6.58
N LYS A 132 -8.74 6.12 -5.64
CA LYS A 132 -9.85 5.17 -5.55
C LYS A 132 -10.39 5.08 -4.14
N GLU A 133 -9.53 4.90 -3.15
CA GLU A 133 -9.98 4.69 -1.79
C GLU A 133 -9.01 5.15 -0.71
N VAL A 134 -9.58 5.56 0.42
CA VAL A 134 -8.92 5.76 1.69
C VAL A 134 -9.55 4.80 2.70
N VAL A 135 -8.73 4.06 3.42
CA VAL A 135 -9.18 3.12 4.43
C VAL A 135 -8.63 3.52 5.78
N GLU A 136 -9.48 3.63 6.80
CA GLU A 136 -9.08 3.85 8.18
C GLU A 136 -9.52 2.65 9.03
N ILE A 137 -8.58 2.01 9.71
CA ILE A 137 -8.84 0.95 10.69
C ILE A 137 -8.34 1.40 12.05
N GLY A 138 -9.22 1.36 13.04
CA GLY A 138 -8.84 1.58 14.42
C GLY A 138 -9.88 1.09 15.40
N VAL A 139 -9.57 1.15 16.69
CA VAL A 139 -10.47 0.63 17.72
C VAL A 139 -11.75 1.44 17.81
N ARG A 140 -11.62 2.76 17.98
CA ARG A 140 -12.73 3.69 18.24
C ARG A 140 -13.00 4.67 17.10
N LEU A 141 -11.97 5.04 16.33
CA LEU A 141 -11.99 6.18 15.39
C LEU A 141 -12.54 7.50 15.95
N ALA A 142 -12.48 7.69 17.28
CA ALA A 142 -13.01 8.88 17.94
C ALA A 142 -12.33 10.17 17.46
N THR A 143 -11.01 10.14 17.28
CA THR A 143 -10.26 11.31 16.80
C THR A 143 -10.62 11.68 15.36
N PHE A 144 -10.68 10.69 14.46
CA PHE A 144 -11.11 10.91 13.07
C PHE A 144 -12.51 11.52 13.02
N THR A 145 -13.43 10.98 13.81
CA THR A 145 -14.81 11.48 13.91
C THR A 145 -14.86 12.90 14.49
N ASN A 146 -14.05 13.18 15.50
CA ASN A 146 -14.00 14.51 16.13
C ASN A 146 -13.49 15.57 15.17
N TYR A 147 -12.63 15.25 14.18
CA TYR A 147 -12.18 16.22 13.19
C TYR A 147 -13.32 16.85 12.38
N PHE A 148 -14.44 16.15 12.18
CA PHE A 148 -15.61 16.73 11.50
C PHE A 148 -16.35 17.78 12.32
N HIS A 149 -16.12 17.82 13.64
CA HIS A 149 -16.86 18.69 14.56
C HIS A 149 -15.99 19.75 15.24
N SER A 150 -14.73 19.43 15.51
CA SER A 150 -13.83 20.27 16.32
C SER A 150 -12.80 21.03 15.49
N ARG A 151 -12.69 20.77 14.19
CA ARG A 151 -11.77 21.46 13.29
C ARG A 151 -12.54 22.37 12.35
N SER A 152 -11.86 23.42 11.87
CA SER A 152 -12.46 24.25 10.83
C SER A 152 -12.71 23.38 9.59
N SER A 153 -13.72 23.76 8.82
CA SER A 153 -14.10 22.96 7.64
C SER A 153 -12.95 22.88 6.64
N PHE A 154 -12.25 24.00 6.45
CA PHE A 154 -11.05 24.11 5.62
C PHE A 154 -9.91 23.18 6.06
N GLU A 155 -9.72 22.94 7.36
CA GLU A 155 -8.64 22.08 7.86
C GLU A 155 -8.87 20.59 7.56
N PHE A 156 -10.10 20.15 7.33
CA PHE A 156 -10.39 18.72 7.23
C PHE A 156 -11.61 18.39 6.37
N ARG A 157 -12.78 18.94 6.69
CA ARG A 157 -14.05 18.54 6.06
C ARG A 157 -14.06 18.80 4.56
N ASP A 158 -13.60 19.97 4.14
CA ASP A 158 -13.62 20.40 2.74
C ASP A 158 -12.76 19.48 1.87
N HIS A 159 -11.64 18.98 2.41
CA HIS A 159 -10.80 17.99 1.73
C HIS A 159 -11.50 16.64 1.55
N ILE A 160 -12.24 16.17 2.55
CA ILE A 160 -13.01 14.92 2.43
C ILE A 160 -14.14 15.08 1.40
N GLU A 161 -14.82 16.23 1.40
CA GLU A 161 -15.88 16.56 0.44
C GLU A 161 -15.35 16.64 -1.00
N GLU A 162 -14.20 17.28 -1.21
CA GLU A 162 -13.51 17.32 -2.50
C GLU A 162 -13.16 15.90 -2.99
N MET A 163 -12.61 15.07 -2.11
CA MET A 163 -12.24 13.70 -2.45
C MET A 163 -13.47 12.84 -2.82
N LEU A 164 -14.55 12.95 -2.05
CA LEU A 164 -15.82 12.27 -2.35
C LEU A 164 -16.42 12.79 -3.67
N SER A 165 -16.35 14.09 -3.94
CA SER A 165 -16.79 14.69 -5.21
C SER A 165 -16.03 14.13 -6.41
N ASN A 166 -14.75 13.82 -6.21
CA ASN A 166 -13.87 13.19 -7.20
C ASN A 166 -14.05 11.67 -7.32
N GLY A 167 -14.98 11.06 -6.57
CA GLY A 167 -15.28 9.62 -6.67
C GLY A 167 -14.42 8.71 -5.79
N ILE A 168 -13.66 9.27 -4.84
CA ILE A 168 -12.83 8.51 -3.92
C ILE A 168 -13.71 7.96 -2.79
N ASN A 169 -13.58 6.67 -2.48
CA ASN A 169 -14.33 6.04 -1.40
C ASN A 169 -13.57 6.07 -0.08
N PHE A 170 -14.28 6.22 1.02
CA PHE A 170 -13.73 6.11 2.37
C PHE A 170 -14.30 4.88 3.05
N LYS A 171 -13.45 3.98 3.56
CA LYS A 171 -13.87 2.81 4.33
C LYS A 171 -13.36 2.91 5.75
N LEU A 172 -14.27 2.90 6.71
CA LEU A 172 -13.96 3.09 8.12
C LEU A 172 -14.28 1.82 8.90
N TYR A 173 -13.27 1.23 9.52
CA TYR A 173 -13.36 -0.02 10.27
C TYR A 173 -13.14 0.25 11.76
N LEU A 174 -14.11 -0.14 12.57
CA LEU A 174 -14.09 -0.03 14.03
C LEU A 174 -14.14 -1.40 14.69
N LEU A 175 -13.63 -1.52 15.92
CA LEU A 175 -13.83 -2.74 16.67
C LEU A 175 -15.32 -2.91 17.00
N ALA A 176 -15.86 -4.11 16.82
CA ALA A 176 -17.25 -4.39 17.18
C ALA A 176 -17.44 -4.23 18.70
N PRO A 177 -18.29 -3.30 19.18
CA PRO A 177 -18.37 -2.96 20.60
C PRO A 177 -18.83 -4.13 21.47
N ASP A 178 -19.71 -4.98 20.93
CA ASP A 178 -20.32 -6.10 21.66
C ASP A 178 -19.53 -7.41 21.51
N SER A 179 -18.28 -7.36 21.03
CA SER A 179 -17.47 -8.56 20.82
C SER A 179 -16.59 -8.89 22.04
N ASN A 180 -16.21 -10.17 22.17
CA ASN A 180 -15.30 -10.61 23.22
C ASN A 180 -13.92 -9.94 23.08
N GLU A 181 -13.47 -9.67 21.85
CA GLU A 181 -12.21 -8.99 21.56
C GLU A 181 -12.21 -7.55 22.08
N ALA A 182 -13.34 -6.84 21.96
CA ALA A 182 -13.49 -5.51 22.54
C ALA A 182 -13.40 -5.54 24.07
N SER A 183 -14.13 -6.46 24.70
CA SER A 183 -14.09 -6.64 26.15
C SER A 183 -12.66 -6.98 26.62
N PHE A 184 -11.99 -7.91 25.96
CA PHE A 184 -10.62 -8.28 26.29
C PHE A 184 -9.65 -7.10 26.13
N TYR A 185 -9.70 -6.42 24.99
CA TYR A 185 -8.81 -5.29 24.69
C TYR A 185 -8.95 -4.16 25.70
N PHE A 186 -10.18 -3.75 26.03
CA PHE A 186 -10.39 -2.66 26.97
C PHE A 186 -10.10 -3.06 28.41
N ARG A 187 -10.34 -4.32 28.80
CA ARG A 187 -9.93 -4.81 30.10
C ARG A 187 -8.41 -4.82 30.28
N ASP A 188 -7.65 -5.18 29.25
CA ASP A 188 -6.19 -5.11 29.29
C ASP A 188 -5.71 -3.64 29.42
N ARG A 189 -6.30 -2.75 28.63
CA ARG A 189 -6.00 -1.32 28.63
C ARG A 189 -6.37 -0.58 29.91
N ALA A 190 -7.51 -0.93 30.52
CA ALA A 190 -7.98 -0.30 31.75
C ALA A 190 -7.02 -0.51 32.93
N ARG A 191 -6.18 -1.55 32.89
CA ARG A 191 -5.14 -1.80 33.92
C ARG A 191 -4.09 -0.71 34.03
N VAL A 192 -3.90 0.05 32.94
CA VAL A 192 -2.87 1.10 32.82
C VAL A 192 -3.48 2.48 32.55
N SER A 193 -4.77 2.56 32.24
CA SER A 193 -5.47 3.83 31.99
C SER A 193 -6.96 3.72 32.27
N GLU A 194 -7.42 4.39 33.34
CA GLU A 194 -8.85 4.47 33.73
C GLU A 194 -9.72 5.05 32.61
N SER A 195 -9.16 5.90 31.74
CA SER A 195 -9.88 6.48 30.60
C SER A 195 -10.42 5.46 29.61
N ASP A 196 -9.92 4.22 29.65
CA ASP A 196 -10.34 3.15 28.75
C ASP A 196 -11.52 2.31 29.29
N GLU A 197 -11.97 2.48 30.54
CA GLU A 197 -13.09 1.70 31.15
C GLU A 197 -14.42 1.83 30.40
N ASN A 198 -14.77 3.04 29.97
CA ASN A 198 -16.03 3.32 29.27
C ASN A 198 -15.91 3.25 27.74
N SER A 199 -14.82 2.68 27.23
CA SER A 199 -14.50 2.77 25.80
C SER A 199 -15.46 2.04 24.88
N VAL A 200 -16.14 0.99 25.34
CA VAL A 200 -17.15 0.30 24.55
C VAL A 200 -18.31 1.25 24.21
N GLU A 201 -18.75 2.03 25.18
CA GLU A 201 -19.81 3.02 24.97
C GLU A 201 -19.33 4.15 24.04
N VAL A 202 -18.07 4.55 24.17
CA VAL A 202 -17.44 5.50 23.23
C VAL A 202 -17.49 4.97 21.80
N ILE A 203 -17.25 3.67 21.55
CA ILE A 203 -17.39 3.08 20.21
C ILE A 203 -18.83 3.27 19.69
N ARG A 204 -19.85 2.95 20.47
CA ARG A 204 -21.27 3.08 20.05
C ARG A 204 -21.64 4.53 19.71
N GLN A 205 -21.16 5.48 20.52
CA GLN A 205 -21.33 6.91 20.25
C GLN A 205 -20.63 7.33 18.95
N VAL A 206 -19.42 6.84 18.72
CA VAL A 206 -18.68 7.12 17.48
C VAL A 206 -19.38 6.49 16.27
N GLN A 207 -19.88 5.27 16.35
CA GLN A 207 -20.66 4.64 15.29
C GLN A 207 -21.87 5.50 14.91
N THR A 208 -22.61 6.02 15.89
CA THR A 208 -23.76 6.91 15.66
C THR A 208 -23.35 8.20 14.97
N LYS A 209 -22.23 8.82 15.38
CA LYS A 209 -21.70 10.03 14.74
C LYS A 209 -21.25 9.77 13.30
N LEU A 210 -20.54 8.67 13.05
CA LEU A 210 -20.10 8.28 11.72
C LEU A 210 -21.28 7.97 10.78
N GLN A 211 -22.35 7.35 11.27
CA GLN A 211 -23.58 7.16 10.51
C GLN A 211 -24.17 8.51 10.08
N LYS A 212 -24.28 9.48 11.00
CA LYS A 212 -24.76 10.83 10.68
C LYS A 212 -23.89 11.53 9.64
N ILE A 213 -22.57 11.41 9.75
CA ILE A 213 -21.61 11.98 8.78
C ILE A 213 -21.81 11.36 7.40
N ARG A 214 -21.84 10.02 7.32
CA ARG A 214 -22.10 9.29 6.07
C ARG A 214 -23.43 9.71 5.45
N ASP A 215 -24.50 9.73 6.23
CA ASP A 215 -25.84 10.07 5.74
C ASP A 215 -25.91 11.52 5.25
N GLY A 216 -25.15 12.42 5.86
CA GLY A 216 -24.97 13.80 5.38
C GLY A 216 -24.39 13.86 3.97
N TYR A 217 -23.30 13.15 3.71
CA TYR A 217 -22.67 13.10 2.38
C TYR A 217 -23.51 12.31 1.36
N LEU A 218 -24.20 11.27 1.79
CA LEU A 218 -25.10 10.51 0.91
C LEU A 218 -26.22 11.40 0.35
N LYS A 219 -26.80 12.29 1.19
CA LYS A 219 -27.83 13.25 0.77
C LYS A 219 -27.31 14.30 -0.22
N GLN A 220 -26.02 14.57 -0.24
CA GLN A 220 -25.41 15.49 -1.21
C GLN A 220 -25.23 14.85 -2.59
N GLY A 221 -25.37 13.52 -2.73
CA GLY A 221 -25.26 12.84 -4.02
C GLY A 221 -23.85 12.83 -4.61
N LEU A 222 -22.81 12.86 -3.76
CA LEU A 222 -21.41 12.81 -4.20
C LEU A 222 -21.08 11.47 -4.89
N LYS A 223 -20.04 11.48 -5.75
CA LYS A 223 -19.65 10.30 -6.54
C LYS A 223 -19.05 9.18 -5.68
N GLY A 224 -18.22 9.56 -4.71
CA GLY A 224 -17.59 8.67 -3.74
C GLY A 224 -18.50 8.38 -2.55
N LYS A 225 -18.19 7.33 -1.81
CA LYS A 225 -19.01 6.86 -0.67
C LYS A 225 -18.20 6.76 0.60
N ILE A 226 -18.88 6.95 1.74
CA ILE A 226 -18.37 6.55 3.05
C ILE A 226 -19.02 5.20 3.40
N GLU A 227 -18.19 4.19 3.65
CA GLU A 227 -18.60 2.84 4.03
C GLU A 227 -18.12 2.56 5.45
N LEU A 228 -18.98 1.94 6.26
CA LEU A 228 -18.78 1.76 7.69
C LEU A 228 -18.83 0.27 8.03
N TYR A 229 -17.78 -0.21 8.71
CA TYR A 229 -17.60 -1.61 9.04
C TYR A 229 -17.17 -1.81 10.49
N THR A 230 -17.53 -2.96 11.05
CA THR A 230 -16.98 -3.48 12.32
C THR A 230 -16.17 -4.74 12.10
N TYR A 231 -15.06 -4.91 12.82
CA TYR A 231 -14.25 -6.12 12.81
C TYR A 231 -14.19 -6.77 14.21
N LYS A 232 -13.84 -8.06 14.28
CA LYS A 232 -13.80 -8.87 15.52
C LYS A 232 -12.45 -9.57 15.70
N HIS A 233 -11.37 -8.78 15.75
CA HIS A 233 -10.03 -9.27 16.05
C HIS A 233 -9.38 -8.40 17.13
N LEU A 234 -8.48 -8.99 17.92
CA LEU A 234 -7.71 -8.23 18.91
C LEU A 234 -6.90 -7.13 18.21
N PRO A 235 -7.13 -5.85 18.52
CA PRO A 235 -6.41 -4.76 17.88
C PRO A 235 -4.92 -4.78 18.24
N SER A 236 -4.08 -5.25 17.31
CA SER A 236 -2.61 -5.19 17.44
C SER A 236 -2.02 -3.95 16.75
N GLN A 237 -2.78 -3.32 15.87
CA GLN A 237 -2.33 -2.20 15.04
C GLN A 237 -3.50 -1.42 14.46
N HIS A 238 -3.22 -0.20 14.06
CA HIS A 238 -4.13 0.70 13.36
C HIS A 238 -3.57 0.99 11.97
N PHE A 239 -4.45 1.16 11.01
CA PHE A 239 -4.07 1.45 9.64
C PHE A 239 -4.76 2.70 9.10
N THR A 240 -4.01 3.47 8.32
CA THR A 240 -4.57 4.39 7.32
C THR A 240 -3.98 3.99 5.98
N LEU A 241 -4.77 3.43 5.06
CA LEU A 241 -4.31 3.04 3.73
C LEU A 241 -4.87 4.01 2.68
N VAL A 242 -4.07 4.25 1.66
CA VAL A 242 -4.47 4.96 0.43
C VAL A 242 -4.22 4.03 -0.74
N ASP A 243 -5.27 3.76 -1.52
CA ASP A 243 -5.24 2.92 -2.71
C ASP A 243 -4.48 1.60 -2.51
N GLY A 244 -4.82 0.85 -1.46
CA GLY A 244 -3.97 -0.22 -0.93
C GLY A 244 -3.64 -1.35 -1.92
N GLY A 245 -4.61 -1.71 -2.76
CA GLY A 245 -4.40 -2.71 -3.82
C GLY A 245 -3.56 -2.20 -5.00
N SER A 246 -3.32 -0.90 -5.12
CA SER A 246 -2.65 -0.29 -6.27
C SER A 246 -1.12 -0.41 -6.21
N ARG A 247 -0.44 0.07 -7.26
CA ARG A 247 1.04 0.19 -7.28
C ARG A 247 1.57 1.34 -6.44
N ASN A 248 0.77 2.40 -6.31
CA ASN A 248 1.10 3.58 -5.51
C ASN A 248 0.48 3.50 -4.11
N GLY A 249 0.09 2.29 -3.70
CA GLY A 249 -0.48 2.04 -2.38
C GLY A 249 0.49 2.51 -1.30
N LYS A 250 -0.04 3.22 -0.32
CA LYS A 250 0.70 3.66 0.85
C LYS A 250 -0.11 3.43 2.10
N MET A 251 0.57 3.22 3.22
CA MET A 251 -0.07 2.96 4.50
C MET A 251 0.68 3.67 5.62
N ILE A 252 -0.08 4.19 6.59
CA ILE A 252 0.42 4.50 7.92
C ILE A 252 0.00 3.35 8.81
N VAL A 253 0.95 2.79 9.54
CA VAL A 253 0.72 1.73 10.50
C VAL A 253 1.18 2.21 11.87
N SER A 254 0.44 1.85 12.90
CA SER A 254 0.98 1.98 14.24
C SER A 254 0.40 1.00 15.21
N HIS A 255 1.32 0.51 16.05
CA HIS A 255 1.18 -0.71 16.79
C HIS A 255 0.62 -0.43 18.18
N TYR A 256 -0.03 -1.45 18.72
CA TYR A 256 -0.35 -1.51 20.12
C TYR A 256 0.93 -1.59 20.94
N LEU A 257 1.14 -0.63 21.84
CA LEU A 257 2.18 -0.67 22.86
C LEU A 257 1.51 -0.68 24.22
N TYR A 258 1.71 -1.77 24.98
CA TYR A 258 1.14 -1.92 26.31
C TYR A 258 1.61 -0.78 27.24
N GLY A 259 0.69 -0.18 28.00
CA GLY A 259 0.99 0.95 28.87
C GLY A 259 1.09 2.32 28.18
N ILE A 260 1.26 2.37 26.85
CA ILE A 260 1.44 3.63 26.12
C ILE A 260 0.13 4.07 25.47
N PRO A 261 -0.35 5.31 25.68
CA PRO A 261 -1.52 5.82 24.98
C PRO A 261 -1.34 5.76 23.48
N ARG A 262 -2.43 5.46 22.77
CA ARG A 262 -2.37 5.31 21.31
C ARG A 262 -1.94 6.60 20.61
N ALA A 263 -2.27 7.75 21.19
CA ALA A 263 -1.86 9.05 20.67
C ALA A 263 -0.33 9.24 20.68
N ASP A 264 0.38 8.50 21.54
CA ASP A 264 1.82 8.60 21.73
C ASP A 264 2.57 7.41 21.09
N SER A 265 1.85 6.39 20.60
CA SER A 265 2.48 5.23 19.96
C SER A 265 3.04 5.59 18.58
N PRO A 266 4.31 5.30 18.30
CA PRO A 266 4.98 5.71 17.07
C PRO A 266 4.26 5.19 15.84
N VAL A 267 4.33 5.97 14.75
CA VAL A 267 3.72 5.61 13.47
C VAL A 267 4.77 5.43 12.39
N ILE A 268 4.50 4.49 11.51
CA ILE A 268 5.37 4.12 10.41
C ILE A 268 4.59 4.35 9.13
N GLN A 269 5.13 5.17 8.23
CA GLN A 269 4.60 5.32 6.88
C GLN A 269 5.42 4.47 5.90
N ILE A 270 4.69 3.66 5.13
CA ILE A 270 5.22 2.67 4.21
C ILE A 270 4.58 2.91 2.84
N GLU A 271 5.40 3.02 1.81
CA GLU A 271 4.95 3.09 0.42
C GLU A 271 5.32 1.80 -0.30
N LYS A 272 4.36 1.20 -1.01
CA LYS A 272 4.57 -0.06 -1.74
C LYS A 272 5.70 0.03 -2.76
N ALA A 273 5.84 1.19 -3.40
CA ALA A 273 6.89 1.44 -4.39
C ALA A 273 8.29 1.57 -3.77
N VAL A 274 8.38 1.88 -2.47
CA VAL A 274 9.66 2.09 -1.75
C VAL A 274 10.05 0.82 -0.99
N ASN A 275 9.11 0.21 -0.26
CA ASN A 275 9.36 -0.96 0.57
C ASN A 275 8.27 -2.04 0.34
N PRO A 276 8.31 -2.75 -0.80
CA PRO A 276 7.24 -3.67 -1.21
C PRO A 276 7.06 -4.86 -0.26
N ASP A 277 8.14 -5.36 0.34
CA ASP A 277 8.09 -6.52 1.23
C ASP A 277 7.43 -6.18 2.57
N LEU A 278 7.86 -5.09 3.21
CA LEU A 278 7.23 -4.61 4.43
C LEU A 278 5.77 -4.22 4.16
N TYR A 279 5.51 -3.54 3.04
CA TYR A 279 4.15 -3.20 2.62
C TYR A 279 3.28 -4.45 2.49
N ARG A 280 3.76 -5.49 1.80
CA ARG A 280 3.04 -6.75 1.60
C ARG A 280 2.72 -7.44 2.93
N LEU A 281 3.65 -7.44 3.88
CA LEU A 281 3.44 -8.00 5.21
C LEU A 281 2.28 -7.33 5.95
N TYR A 282 2.31 -5.99 6.03
CA TYR A 282 1.24 -5.23 6.67
C TYR A 282 -0.08 -5.28 5.89
N TYR A 283 -0.02 -5.29 4.56
CA TYR A 283 -1.19 -5.40 3.71
C TYR A 283 -1.89 -6.75 3.88
N ARG A 284 -1.14 -7.85 4.05
CA ARG A 284 -1.70 -9.17 4.39
C ARG A 284 -2.43 -9.13 5.73
N SER A 285 -1.87 -8.47 6.74
CA SER A 285 -2.55 -8.33 8.04
C SER A 285 -3.80 -7.46 7.94
N TYR A 286 -3.74 -6.34 7.20
CA TYR A 286 -4.91 -5.53 6.86
C TYR A 286 -6.01 -6.39 6.21
N LYS A 287 -5.66 -7.18 5.19
CA LYS A 287 -6.58 -8.06 4.46
C LYS A 287 -7.28 -9.04 5.39
N ALA A 288 -6.54 -9.72 6.25
CA ALA A 288 -7.10 -10.62 7.25
C ALA A 288 -8.13 -9.94 8.17
N ILE A 289 -7.89 -8.67 8.56
CA ILE A 289 -8.84 -7.92 9.41
C ILE A 289 -10.13 -7.58 8.66
N VAL A 290 -10.03 -7.20 7.39
CA VAL A 290 -11.21 -6.70 6.65
C VAL A 290 -12.03 -7.80 5.98
N ASP A 291 -11.46 -8.99 5.76
CA ASP A 291 -12.17 -10.10 5.10
C ASP A 291 -13.35 -10.62 5.93
N GLU A 292 -13.30 -10.51 7.27
CA GLU A 292 -14.38 -10.90 8.17
C GLU A 292 -15.24 -9.72 8.65
N ALA A 293 -14.91 -8.50 8.22
CA ALA A 293 -15.57 -7.29 8.70
C ALA A 293 -17.02 -7.19 8.21
N GLN A 294 -17.90 -6.77 9.11
CA GLN A 294 -19.34 -6.67 8.86
C GLN A 294 -19.74 -5.21 8.67
N PRO A 295 -20.51 -4.87 7.63
CA PRO A 295 -21.01 -3.50 7.46
C PRO A 295 -21.98 -3.14 8.59
N PHE A 296 -22.02 -1.86 8.97
CA PHE A 296 -23.00 -1.37 9.92
C PHE A 296 -23.65 -0.06 9.45
N GLY A 297 -24.85 0.21 9.98
CA GLY A 297 -25.64 1.37 9.61
C GLY A 297 -26.23 1.33 8.21
N LEU A 298 -26.16 0.21 7.48
CA LEU A 298 -26.96 0.05 6.25
C LEU A 298 -28.42 -0.11 6.68
N ARG A 299 -29.24 0.92 6.42
CA ARG A 299 -30.70 0.86 6.49
C ARG A 299 -31.25 1.13 5.11
#